data_AF-A0A0P1AZ50-F1
#
_entry.id   AF-A0A0P1AZ50-F1
#
_cell.length_a   1.000
_cell.length_b   1.000
_cell.length_c   1.000
_cell.angle_alpha   90.00
_cell.angle_beta   90.00
_cell.angle_gamma   90.00
#
_symmetry.space_group_name_H-M   'P 1'
#
loop_
_entity.id
_entity.type
_entity.pdbx_description
1 polymer ?
#
loop_
_entity_poly.entity_id
_entity_poly.type
_entity_poly.pdbx_seq_one_letter_code
_entity_poly.pdbx_strand_id
1 'polypeptide(L)'
;MNLYGQSQFYVFANPVVSSDNTSVIYDGYARLTDGTGEYTYILANGIAYVVTSTVGSTSDSIADCLDSTLLPPFNDIISALNNATAVSNAVVGNDTITCASGIMFQVTLSDATFVICSSGSNGFTAYGSDMDITVDYLNSPVTITPPSLNPDVALSCETVITPISVSDTALALLTGQEIPLSK
;
A
#
# COMPACT_ATOMS: atom_id res chain seq x y z
N MET A 1 8.56 14.65 -2.68
CA MET A 1 7.51 14.44 -3.71
C MET A 1 6.27 15.23 -3.30
N ASN A 2 5.49 15.76 -4.25
CA ASN A 2 4.18 16.37 -3.97
C ASN A 2 3.12 15.69 -4.85
N LEU A 3 2.08 15.12 -4.26
CA LEU A 3 0.97 14.49 -4.97
C LEU A 3 -0.26 15.38 -4.84
N TYR A 4 -0.77 15.91 -5.96
CA TYR A 4 -1.80 16.96 -5.96
C TYR A 4 -1.47 18.17 -5.05
N GLY A 5 -0.18 18.53 -4.98
CA GLY A 5 0.30 19.60 -4.11
C GLY A 5 0.43 19.23 -2.63
N GLN A 6 0.08 18.01 -2.24
CA GLN A 6 0.23 17.50 -0.88
C GLN A 6 1.59 16.83 -0.70
N SER A 7 2.31 17.22 0.35
CA SER A 7 3.58 16.58 0.75
C SER A 7 3.35 15.35 1.65
N GLN A 8 2.12 15.18 2.16
CA GLN A 8 1.69 14.05 2.98
C GLN A 8 0.31 13.60 2.52
N PHE A 9 0.13 12.29 2.42
CA PHE A 9 -1.15 11.68 2.08
C PHE A 9 -1.28 10.35 2.81
N TYR A 10 -2.53 9.90 2.98
CA TYR A 10 -2.84 8.66 3.67
C TYR A 10 -3.44 7.66 2.69
N VAL A 11 -3.06 6.40 2.87
CA VAL A 11 -3.61 5.26 2.15
C VAL A 11 -4.12 4.28 3.19
N PHE A 12 -5.38 3.88 3.06
CA PHE A 12 -5.88 2.73 3.81
C PHE A 12 -5.66 1.49 2.98
N ALA A 13 -5.03 0.49 3.56
CA ALA A 13 -4.78 -0.79 2.94
C ALA A 13 -5.39 -1.91 3.79
N ASN A 14 -5.97 -2.90 3.12
CA ASN A 14 -6.47 -4.12 3.72
C ASN A 14 -5.90 -5.31 2.93
N PRO A 15 -4.88 -6.02 3.47
CA PRO A 15 -4.40 -7.25 2.86
C PRO A 15 -5.43 -8.36 3.02
N VAL A 16 -5.98 -8.83 1.91
CA VAL A 16 -6.88 -10.00 1.90
C VAL A 16 -6.03 -11.24 1.71
N VAL A 17 -5.79 -11.96 2.80
CA VAL A 17 -4.94 -13.15 2.85
C VAL A 17 -5.73 -14.38 2.38
N SER A 18 -5.11 -15.24 1.56
CA SER A 18 -5.69 -16.52 1.17
C SER A 18 -5.85 -17.47 2.37
N SER A 19 -6.78 -18.43 2.28
CA SER A 19 -7.10 -19.34 3.39
C SER A 19 -5.92 -20.21 3.88
N ASP A 20 -4.93 -20.40 3.02
CA ASP A 20 -3.71 -21.16 3.30
C ASP A 20 -2.52 -20.27 3.70
N ASN A 21 -2.73 -18.95 3.82
CA ASN A 21 -1.72 -17.94 4.14
C ASN A 21 -0.55 -17.84 3.15
N THR A 22 -0.70 -18.34 1.92
CA THR A 22 0.39 -18.34 0.94
C THR A 22 0.36 -17.17 -0.03
N SER A 23 -0.76 -16.44 -0.11
CA SER A 23 -0.93 -15.32 -1.04
C SER A 23 -1.78 -14.20 -0.45
N VAL A 24 -1.60 -13.00 -0.99
CA VAL A 24 -2.35 -11.81 -0.61
C VAL A 24 -2.82 -11.09 -1.87
N ILE A 25 -4.03 -10.54 -1.82
CA ILE A 25 -4.48 -9.46 -2.71
C ILE A 25 -4.75 -8.22 -1.88
N TYR A 26 -4.42 -7.05 -2.42
CA TYR A 26 -4.64 -5.78 -1.72
C TYR A 26 -5.97 -5.18 -2.12
N ASP A 27 -6.76 -4.88 -1.10
CA ASP A 27 -7.75 -3.84 -1.21
C ASP A 27 -7.20 -2.58 -0.56
N GLY A 28 -7.57 -1.42 -1.08
CA GLY A 28 -7.14 -0.17 -0.50
C GLY A 28 -7.83 1.03 -1.11
N TYR A 29 -7.74 2.16 -0.44
CA TYR A 29 -8.12 3.43 -1.04
C TYR A 29 -7.26 4.57 -0.54
N ALA A 30 -7.14 5.58 -1.39
CA ALA A 30 -6.51 6.84 -1.09
C ALA A 30 -7.43 7.96 -1.58
N ARG A 31 -7.58 9.02 -0.77
CA ARG A 31 -8.32 10.21 -1.15
C ARG A 31 -7.37 11.39 -1.22
N LEU A 32 -7.36 12.04 -2.37
CA LEU A 32 -6.48 13.15 -2.69
C LEU A 32 -7.33 14.36 -3.10
N THR A 33 -6.82 15.56 -2.85
CA THR A 33 -7.48 16.80 -3.27
C THR A 33 -6.46 17.79 -3.76
N ASP A 34 -6.80 18.52 -4.82
CA ASP A 34 -6.03 19.67 -5.34
C ASP A 34 -6.58 21.02 -4.85
N GLY A 35 -7.53 21.00 -3.91
CA GLY A 35 -8.24 22.18 -3.40
C GLY A 35 -9.53 22.52 -4.15
N THR A 36 -9.76 21.96 -5.33
CA THR A 36 -10.99 22.15 -6.12
C THR A 36 -11.70 20.84 -6.44
N GLY A 37 -10.94 19.81 -6.78
CA GLY A 37 -11.39 18.44 -6.99
C GLY A 37 -10.98 17.52 -5.85
N GLU A 38 -11.74 16.44 -5.70
CA GLU A 38 -11.44 15.29 -4.86
C GLU A 38 -11.35 14.05 -5.74
N TYR A 39 -10.29 13.27 -5.54
CA TYR A 39 -9.96 12.09 -6.31
C TYR A 39 -9.81 10.94 -5.31
N THR A 40 -10.72 9.98 -5.36
CA THR A 40 -10.65 8.77 -4.53
C THR A 40 -10.26 7.60 -5.40
N TYR A 41 -9.06 7.09 -5.19
CA TYR A 41 -8.55 5.89 -5.83
C TYR A 41 -8.93 4.70 -4.97
N ILE A 42 -9.55 3.68 -5.56
CA ILE A 42 -10.01 2.48 -4.85
C ILE A 42 -9.47 1.27 -5.60
N LEU A 43 -8.83 0.36 -4.90
CA LEU A 43 -8.53 -0.99 -5.36
C LEU A 43 -9.40 -1.94 -4.54
N ALA A 44 -10.28 -2.68 -5.20
CA ALA A 44 -11.17 -3.62 -4.54
C ALA A 44 -11.32 -4.89 -5.38
N ASN A 45 -11.03 -6.04 -4.79
CA ASN A 45 -11.06 -7.36 -5.44
C ASN A 45 -10.26 -7.40 -6.75
N GLY A 46 -9.12 -6.70 -6.79
CA GLY A 46 -8.24 -6.66 -7.95
C GLY A 46 -8.69 -5.75 -9.10
N ILE A 47 -9.80 -5.02 -8.95
CA ILE A 47 -10.26 -4.00 -9.89
C ILE A 47 -9.94 -2.63 -9.30
N ALA A 48 -9.36 -1.75 -10.12
CA ALA A 48 -9.05 -0.39 -9.71
C ALA A 48 -10.09 0.59 -10.24
N TYR A 49 -10.43 1.58 -9.42
CA TYR A 49 -11.43 2.59 -9.67
C TYR A 49 -10.89 3.97 -9.30
N VAL A 50 -11.42 4.99 -9.97
CA VAL A 50 -11.29 6.38 -9.56
C VAL A 50 -12.69 6.97 -9.40
N VAL A 51 -12.90 7.68 -8.30
CA VAL A 51 -14.07 8.53 -8.09
C VAL A 51 -13.60 9.97 -8.07
N THR A 52 -14.10 10.77 -9.00
CA THR A 52 -13.80 12.20 -9.08
C THR A 52 -15.03 13.01 -8.69
N SER A 53 -14.87 13.99 -7.82
CA SER A 53 -15.93 14.93 -7.43
C SER A 53 -15.38 16.33 -7.20
N THR A 54 -16.26 17.33 -7.16
CA THR A 54 -15.89 18.68 -6.70
C THR A 54 -15.87 18.70 -5.17
N VAL A 55 -14.87 19.37 -4.58
CA VAL A 55 -14.78 19.53 -3.11
C VAL A 55 -16.09 20.10 -2.55
N GLY A 56 -16.64 19.44 -1.54
CA GLY A 56 -17.88 19.86 -0.87
C GLY A 56 -19.18 19.51 -1.61
N SER A 57 -19.10 18.79 -2.74
CA SER A 57 -20.27 18.34 -3.52
C SER A 57 -20.21 16.83 -3.77
N THR A 58 -21.19 16.09 -3.27
CA THR A 58 -21.30 14.63 -3.48
C THR A 58 -22.18 14.27 -4.69
N SER A 59 -23.00 15.22 -5.15
CA SER A 59 -23.98 15.05 -6.24
C SER A 59 -23.35 14.82 -7.62
N ASP A 60 -22.12 15.31 -7.82
CA ASP A 60 -21.43 15.35 -9.10
C ASP A 60 -20.27 14.35 -9.18
N SER A 61 -20.34 13.29 -8.37
CA SER A 61 -19.31 12.24 -8.38
C SER A 61 -19.44 11.36 -9.61
N ILE A 62 -18.34 11.23 -10.35
CA ILE A 62 -18.20 10.32 -11.48
C ILE A 62 -17.24 9.22 -11.04
N ALA A 63 -17.64 7.98 -11.27
CA ALA A 63 -16.82 6.81 -10.95
C ALA A 63 -16.51 6.04 -12.24
N ASP A 64 -15.24 5.74 -12.44
CA ASP A 64 -14.70 5.01 -13.59
C ASP A 64 -13.70 3.95 -13.14
N CYS A 65 -13.42 2.99 -14.02
CA CYS A 65 -12.37 2.00 -13.82
C CYS A 65 -11.02 2.48 -14.34
N LEU A 66 -9.96 2.11 -13.63
CA LEU A 66 -8.59 2.46 -13.98
C LEU A 66 -7.91 1.28 -14.67
N ASP A 67 -7.23 1.59 -15.77
CA ASP A 67 -6.36 0.65 -16.45
C ASP A 67 -5.09 0.39 -15.62
N SER A 68 -4.54 -0.82 -15.74
CA SER A 68 -3.30 -1.23 -15.07
C SER A 68 -2.11 -0.27 -15.30
N THR A 69 -2.05 0.39 -16.46
CA THR A 69 -1.00 1.35 -16.82
C THR A 69 -1.05 2.65 -16.02
N LEU A 70 -2.18 2.95 -15.36
CA LEU A 70 -2.35 4.13 -14.52
C LEU A 70 -2.14 3.84 -13.03
N LEU A 71 -1.84 2.59 -12.69
CA LEU A 71 -1.66 2.16 -11.31
C LEU A 71 -0.17 2.18 -10.94
N PRO A 72 0.14 2.58 -9.69
CA PRO A 72 1.42 2.23 -9.10
C PRO A 72 1.66 0.71 -9.19
N PRO A 73 2.92 0.27 -9.28
CA PRO A 73 3.23 -1.15 -9.36
C PRO A 73 3.07 -1.82 -7.98
N PHE A 74 1.82 -2.01 -7.54
CA PHE A 74 1.50 -2.58 -6.23
C PHE A 74 2.13 -3.97 -6.03
N ASN A 75 2.19 -4.76 -7.10
CA ASN A 75 2.81 -6.07 -7.09
C ASN A 75 4.32 -6.02 -6.82
N ASP A 76 4.97 -4.91 -7.17
CA ASP A 76 6.40 -4.70 -6.90
C ASP A 76 6.64 -4.40 -5.42
N ILE A 77 5.68 -3.79 -4.72
CA ILE A 77 5.75 -3.60 -3.25
C ILE A 77 5.80 -4.96 -2.56
N ILE A 78 4.93 -5.89 -2.97
CA ILE A 78 4.87 -7.23 -2.37
C ILE A 78 6.12 -8.04 -2.73
N SER A 79 6.58 -7.90 -3.96
CA SER A 79 7.85 -8.49 -4.39
C SER A 79 9.03 -7.93 -3.58
N ALA A 80 9.06 -6.63 -3.29
CA ALA A 80 10.10 -6.02 -2.46
C ALA A 80 10.07 -6.55 -1.03
N LEU A 81 8.88 -6.68 -0.43
CA LEU A 81 8.71 -7.24 0.92
C LEU A 81 9.05 -8.74 0.98
N ASN A 82 8.74 -9.50 -0.06
CA ASN A 82 9.13 -10.91 -0.16
C ASN A 82 10.65 -11.10 -0.20
N ASN A 83 11.36 -10.13 -0.76
CA ASN A 83 12.81 -10.13 -0.84
C ASN A 83 13.47 -9.36 0.31
N ALA A 84 12.71 -9.05 1.38
CA ALA A 84 13.24 -8.35 2.55
C ALA A 84 14.34 -9.18 3.23
N THR A 85 15.51 -8.58 3.39
CA THR A 85 16.65 -9.21 4.07
C THR A 85 16.88 -8.59 5.42
N ALA A 86 16.96 -9.40 6.48
CA ALA A 86 17.31 -8.92 7.81
C ALA A 86 18.75 -8.36 7.81
N VAL A 87 18.93 -7.17 8.40
CA VAL A 87 20.23 -6.50 8.49
C VAL A 87 20.47 -6.00 9.91
N SER A 88 21.73 -5.98 10.34
CA SER A 88 22.12 -5.48 11.67
C SER A 88 22.45 -4.00 11.69
N ASN A 89 22.82 -3.44 10.53
CA ASN A 89 23.11 -2.03 10.32
C ASN A 89 22.67 -1.65 8.91
N ALA A 90 22.12 -0.45 8.75
CA ALA A 90 21.78 0.06 7.43
C ALA A 90 21.97 1.58 7.37
N VAL A 91 22.24 2.07 6.17
CA VAL A 91 22.40 3.50 5.88
C VAL A 91 21.47 3.83 4.72
N VAL A 92 20.73 4.92 4.85
CA VAL A 92 19.87 5.47 3.81
C VAL A 92 20.35 6.89 3.52
N GLY A 93 20.80 7.14 2.29
CA GLY A 93 21.50 8.39 1.97
C GLY A 93 22.78 8.54 2.80
N ASN A 94 22.80 9.52 3.70
CA ASN A 94 23.92 9.76 4.62
C ASN A 94 23.58 9.40 6.09
N ASP A 95 22.38 8.88 6.34
CA ASP A 95 21.87 8.67 7.70
C ASP A 95 21.92 7.19 8.07
N THR A 96 22.52 6.90 9.22
CA THR A 96 22.50 5.56 9.82
C THR A 96 21.13 5.31 10.44
N ILE A 97 20.46 4.24 10.02
CA ILE A 97 19.15 3.88 10.53
C ILE A 97 19.29 2.95 11.74
N THR A 98 18.62 3.29 12.83
CA THR A 98 18.56 2.49 14.05
C THR A 98 17.12 2.21 14.44
N CYS A 99 16.72 0.94 14.47
CA CYS A 99 15.37 0.54 14.86
C CYS A 99 15.30 0.26 16.36
N ALA A 100 14.35 0.86 17.07
CA ALA A 100 14.20 0.69 18.52
C ALA A 100 13.92 -0.77 18.94
N SER A 101 13.24 -1.54 18.08
CA SER A 101 12.98 -2.97 18.28
C SER A 101 14.21 -3.85 18.04
N GLY A 102 15.25 -3.33 17.39
CA GLY A 102 16.37 -4.12 16.86
C GLY A 102 16.03 -4.95 15.63
N ILE A 103 14.76 -4.96 15.18
CA ILE A 103 14.33 -5.70 13.98
C ILE A 103 14.35 -4.74 12.79
N MET A 104 15.26 -5.02 11.86
CA MET A 104 15.52 -4.18 10.70
C MET A 104 15.63 -5.04 9.44
N PHE A 105 14.95 -4.61 8.37
CA PHE A 105 15.04 -5.24 7.06
C PHE A 105 15.49 -4.22 6.02
N GLN A 106 16.26 -4.67 5.06
CA GLN A 106 16.51 -3.92 3.83
C GLN A 106 15.63 -4.49 2.72
N VAL A 107 14.97 -3.60 1.99
CA VAL A 107 14.17 -3.94 0.79
C VAL A 107 14.58 -3.06 -0.37
N THR A 108 14.34 -3.53 -1.58
CA THR A 108 14.51 -2.73 -2.80
C THR A 108 13.19 -2.73 -3.55
N LEU A 109 12.64 -1.54 -3.77
CA LEU A 109 11.44 -1.33 -4.56
C LEU A 109 11.84 -0.59 -5.83
N SER A 110 11.70 -1.26 -6.98
CA SER A 110 12.30 -0.79 -8.24
C SER A 110 13.81 -0.58 -8.09
N ASP A 111 14.28 0.65 -8.08
CA ASP A 111 15.69 1.06 -7.91
C ASP A 111 15.97 1.73 -6.55
N ALA A 112 14.92 1.98 -5.76
CA ALA A 112 15.03 2.63 -4.45
C ALA A 112 15.25 1.60 -3.34
N THR A 113 16.26 1.84 -2.50
CA THR A 113 16.50 1.04 -1.29
C THR A 113 15.78 1.67 -0.11
N PHE A 114 15.05 0.84 0.63
CA PHE A 114 14.42 1.22 1.89
C PHE A 114 14.93 0.35 3.03
N VAL A 115 14.94 0.94 4.23
CA VAL A 115 15.20 0.24 5.48
C VAL A 115 13.93 0.23 6.32
N ILE A 116 13.38 -0.94 6.55
CA ILE A 116 12.18 -1.15 7.36
C ILE A 116 12.57 -1.36 8.81
N CYS A 117 12.10 -0.48 9.69
CA CYS A 117 12.10 -0.65 11.12
C CYS A 117 10.73 -1.12 11.60
N SER A 118 10.65 -2.38 12.05
CA SER A 118 9.42 -2.92 12.62
C SER A 118 9.19 -2.36 14.03
N SER A 119 7.94 -1.99 14.32
CA SER A 119 7.47 -1.55 15.62
C SER A 119 6.50 -2.58 16.25
N GLY A 120 6.57 -3.84 15.80
CA GLY A 120 5.69 -4.92 16.26
C GLY A 120 4.24 -4.65 15.86
N SER A 121 3.31 -4.82 16.81
CA SER A 121 1.86 -4.65 16.57
C SER A 121 1.43 -3.20 16.28
N ASN A 122 2.34 -2.22 16.40
CA ASN A 122 2.02 -0.83 16.08
C ASN A 122 2.19 -0.50 14.60
N GLY A 123 2.96 -1.30 13.85
CA GLY A 123 3.29 -0.99 12.47
C GLY A 123 4.79 -1.06 12.17
N PHE A 124 5.22 -0.30 11.16
CA PHE A 124 6.62 -0.14 10.81
C PHE A 124 6.87 1.19 10.10
N THR A 125 8.14 1.61 10.03
CA THR A 125 8.57 2.72 9.18
C THR A 125 9.59 2.21 8.19
N ALA A 126 9.38 2.46 6.90
CA ALA A 126 10.34 2.23 5.84
C ALA A 126 11.03 3.57 5.51
N TYR A 127 12.31 3.67 5.87
CA TYR A 127 13.13 4.85 5.60
C TYR A 127 13.72 4.77 4.20
N GLY A 128 13.56 5.82 3.41
CA GLY A 128 14.07 5.92 2.04
C GLY A 128 14.84 7.22 1.83
N SER A 129 15.65 7.29 0.76
CA SER A 129 16.44 8.50 0.46
C SER A 129 15.56 9.71 0.14
N ASP A 130 14.41 9.47 -0.49
CA ASP A 130 13.54 10.52 -1.03
C ASP A 130 12.21 10.65 -0.26
N MET A 131 11.78 9.58 0.40
CA MET A 131 10.60 9.56 1.24
C MET A 131 10.69 8.48 2.31
N ASP A 132 10.04 8.75 3.44
CA ASP A 132 9.75 7.75 4.46
C ASP A 132 8.30 7.31 4.32
N ILE A 133 8.04 6.04 4.59
CA ILE A 133 6.70 5.45 4.61
C ILE A 133 6.45 4.94 6.02
N THR A 134 5.45 5.48 6.70
CA THR A 134 4.98 4.97 7.99
C THR A 134 3.71 4.17 7.77
N VAL A 135 3.71 2.93 8.24
CA VAL A 135 2.55 2.04 8.25
C VAL A 135 2.11 1.88 9.69
N ASP A 136 0.86 2.24 9.96
CA ASP A 136 0.19 2.02 11.25
C ASP A 136 -0.80 0.88 11.12
N TYR A 137 -0.71 -0.12 12.00
CA TYR A 137 -1.70 -1.20 12.01
C TYR A 137 -2.95 -0.78 12.78
N LEU A 138 -4.11 -0.94 12.15
CA LEU A 138 -5.39 -0.65 12.76
C LEU A 138 -5.91 -1.87 13.53
N ASN A 139 -6.66 -1.62 14.61
CA ASN A 139 -7.27 -2.68 15.43
C ASN A 139 -8.26 -3.56 14.66
N SER A 140 -8.81 -3.02 13.57
CA SER A 140 -9.81 -3.69 12.72
C SER A 140 -9.48 -3.40 11.25
N PRO A 141 -9.65 -4.37 10.35
CA PRO A 141 -9.57 -4.14 8.92
C PRO A 141 -10.55 -3.06 8.47
N VAL A 142 -10.14 -2.21 7.53
CA VAL A 142 -11.05 -1.27 6.88
C VAL A 142 -11.71 -1.99 5.70
N THR A 143 -13.04 -2.08 5.73
CA THR A 143 -13.78 -2.63 4.60
C THR A 143 -13.71 -1.67 3.42
N ILE A 144 -13.11 -2.14 2.32
CA ILE A 144 -13.02 -1.38 1.07
C ILE A 144 -14.03 -1.98 0.10
N THR A 145 -14.94 -1.16 -0.41
CA THR A 145 -15.97 -1.60 -1.36
C THR A 145 -15.83 -0.86 -2.68
N PRO A 146 -16.10 -1.53 -3.82
CA PRO A 146 -16.20 -0.86 -5.11
C PRO A 146 -17.22 0.30 -5.06
N PRO A 147 -16.99 1.39 -5.81
CA PRO A 147 -17.97 2.45 -5.95
C PRO A 147 -19.18 1.99 -6.77
N SER A 148 -20.28 2.73 -6.68
CA SER A 148 -21.40 2.54 -7.60
C SER A 148 -21.01 3.04 -8.99
N LEU A 149 -21.16 2.18 -10.00
CA LEU A 149 -20.83 2.50 -11.40
C LEU A 149 -22.08 2.54 -12.28
N ASN A 150 -21.99 3.29 -13.38
CA ASN A 150 -22.91 3.11 -14.49
C ASN A 150 -22.77 1.67 -15.05
N PRO A 151 -23.87 0.95 -15.36
CA PRO A 151 -23.81 -0.39 -15.93
C PRO A 151 -22.84 -0.56 -17.11
N ASP A 152 -22.79 0.40 -18.03
CA ASP A 152 -21.93 0.30 -19.22
C ASP A 152 -20.45 0.40 -18.85
N VAL A 153 -20.11 1.24 -17.87
CA VAL A 153 -18.75 1.38 -17.32
C VAL A 153 -18.37 0.11 -16.57
N ALA A 154 -19.28 -0.42 -15.73
CA ALA A 154 -19.03 -1.63 -14.95
C ALA A 154 -18.66 -2.85 -15.83
N LEU A 155 -19.26 -2.96 -17.02
CA LEU A 155 -18.96 -4.01 -18.00
C LEU A 155 -17.55 -3.90 -18.62
N SER A 156 -16.95 -2.71 -18.59
CA SER A 156 -15.61 -2.45 -19.14
C SER A 156 -14.49 -2.61 -18.10
N CYS A 157 -14.83 -2.81 -16.83
CA CYS A 157 -13.87 -2.91 -15.76
C CYS A 157 -13.15 -4.26 -15.77
N GLU A 158 -11.82 -4.21 -15.79
CA GLU A 158 -10.98 -5.41 -15.81
C GLU A 158 -10.30 -5.63 -14.47
N THR A 159 -9.99 -6.90 -14.18
CA THR A 159 -9.10 -7.25 -13.07
C THR A 159 -7.67 -6.91 -13.47
N VAL A 160 -7.12 -5.90 -12.81
CA VAL A 160 -5.79 -5.33 -13.07
C VAL A 160 -4.75 -5.84 -12.08
N ILE A 161 -5.18 -6.43 -10.96
CA ILE A 161 -4.32 -7.03 -9.94
C ILE A 161 -4.84 -8.41 -9.58
N THR A 162 -3.93 -9.37 -9.52
CA THR A 162 -4.19 -10.75 -9.07
C THR A 162 -3.48 -11.03 -7.75
N PRO A 163 -3.93 -12.02 -6.96
CA PRO A 163 -3.24 -12.43 -5.75
C PRO A 163 -1.77 -12.79 -6.03
N ILE A 164 -0.88 -12.42 -5.11
CA ILE A 164 0.56 -12.69 -5.18
C ILE A 164 0.99 -13.51 -3.99
N SER A 165 1.87 -14.50 -4.23
CA SER A 165 2.45 -15.30 -3.18
C SER A 165 3.29 -14.46 -2.23
N VAL A 166 3.21 -14.75 -0.93
CA VAL A 166 3.95 -14.03 0.10
C VAL A 166 4.86 -14.96 0.90
N SER A 167 6.02 -14.43 1.29
CA SER A 167 6.88 -15.04 2.31
C SER A 167 6.30 -14.81 3.70
N ASP A 168 6.74 -15.59 4.70
CA ASP A 168 6.29 -15.41 6.09
C ASP A 168 6.63 -14.00 6.64
N THR A 169 7.80 -13.46 6.29
CA THR A 169 8.21 -12.10 6.68
C THR A 169 7.33 -11.04 6.02
N ALA A 170 7.05 -11.17 4.72
CA ALA A 170 6.16 -10.25 4.04
C ALA A 170 4.76 -10.32 4.65
N LEU A 171 4.20 -11.52 4.82
CA LEU A 171 2.89 -11.71 5.42
C LEU A 171 2.79 -11.05 6.80
N ALA A 172 3.81 -11.21 7.65
CA ALA A 172 3.86 -10.57 8.96
C ALA A 172 3.91 -9.03 8.88
N LEU A 173 4.72 -8.46 7.99
CA LEU A 173 4.77 -7.01 7.75
C LEU A 173 3.46 -6.45 7.17
N LEU A 174 2.72 -7.26 6.43
CA LEU A 174 1.49 -6.81 5.78
C LEU A 174 0.30 -6.86 6.74
N THR A 175 0.26 -7.87 7.61
CA THR A 175 -0.88 -8.15 8.50
C THR A 175 -0.65 -7.71 9.94
N GLY A 176 0.57 -7.27 10.28
CA GLY A 176 0.96 -6.95 11.64
C GLY A 176 1.09 -8.13 12.59
N GLN A 177 1.21 -9.34 12.04
CA GLN A 177 1.56 -10.53 12.79
C GLN A 177 3.02 -10.48 13.27
N GLU A 178 3.36 -11.35 14.22
CA GLU A 178 4.72 -11.47 14.70
C GLU A 178 5.64 -11.90 13.57
N ILE A 179 6.74 -11.16 13.38
CA ILE A 179 7.70 -11.45 12.32
C ILE A 179 8.48 -12.70 12.72
N PRO A 180 8.50 -13.76 11.89
CA PRO A 180 9.30 -14.94 12.17
C PRO A 180 10.78 -14.56 12.13
N LEU A 181 11.41 -14.49 13.30
CA LEU A 181 12.85 -14.38 13.41
C LEU A 181 13.44 -15.71 12.96
N SER A 182 14.16 -15.72 11.83
CA SER A 182 14.92 -16.87 11.39
C SER A 182 15.82 -17.35 12.53
N LYS A 183 15.63 -18.59 12.98
CA LYS A 183 16.55 -19.28 13.89
C LYS A 183 17.87 -19.60 13.20
#